data_AF-A0A5E6NLY8-F1
#
_entry.id   AF-A0A5E6NLY8-F1
#
_cell.length_a   1.000
_cell.length_b   1.000
_cell.length_c   1.000
_cell.angle_alpha   90.00
_cell.angle_beta   90.00
_cell.angle_gamma   90.00
#
_symmetry.space_group_name_H-M   'P 1'
#
loop_
_entity.id
_entity.type
_entity.pdbx_description
1 polymer ?
#
loop_
_entity_poly.entity_id
_entity_poly.type
_entity_poly.pdbx_seq_one_letter_code
_entity_poly.pdbx_strand_id
1 'polypeptide(L)'
;MIVPIYAKVSYNSVDLCCDFLEDLTNHNKGLNHSFFDYTESKMTKNEWVEFLLLETIRNEVVDDEVAMMIPGLQHSMKQVMSSNLWDECGNGNIDNFHTTWLRRLLKSLNKDNDIIEYRKTKPWFTSITSNSLNSLLTTVGGVYRAYGHFLITESWVAPHFTKMLIGMENVGLTSKDTQLYFIAHKTIDPFHAAEMLSGIRKMKPQLEKKELKEIVSGACQAVAAGSVMYDELEKYFNEGAL
;
A
#
# COMPACT_ATOMS: atom_id res chain seq x y z
N MET A 1 5.84 -8.43 -19.45
CA MET A 1 5.31 -9.81 -19.35
C MET A 1 6.00 -10.48 -18.17
N ILE A 2 5.50 -10.28 -16.94
CA ILE A 2 6.10 -10.83 -15.70
C ILE A 2 5.01 -11.60 -14.97
N VAL A 3 4.70 -12.82 -15.41
CA VAL A 3 3.90 -13.78 -14.63
C VAL A 3 4.29 -15.22 -15.00
N PRO A 4 5.38 -15.81 -14.45
CA PRO A 4 5.45 -17.28 -14.48
C PRO A 4 5.89 -17.93 -13.17
N ILE A 5 5.71 -17.31 -12.00
CA ILE A 5 6.04 -17.97 -10.72
C ILE A 5 4.79 -18.56 -10.03
N TYR A 6 3.60 -17.96 -10.17
CA TYR A 6 2.41 -18.41 -9.43
C TYR A 6 1.37 -19.18 -10.27
N ALA A 7 1.66 -19.46 -11.53
CA ALA A 7 0.73 -20.09 -12.49
C ALA A 7 0.41 -21.58 -12.24
N LYS A 8 0.92 -22.19 -11.16
CA LYS A 8 0.77 -23.64 -10.89
C LYS A 8 0.02 -23.99 -9.61
N VAL A 9 -0.45 -23.01 -8.84
CA VAL A 9 -1.21 -23.33 -7.62
C VAL A 9 -2.69 -23.50 -7.98
N SER A 10 -3.21 -24.71 -7.80
CA SER A 10 -4.62 -25.02 -8.05
C SER A 10 -5.45 -24.76 -6.80
N TYR A 11 -6.02 -23.56 -6.69
CA TYR A 11 -7.02 -23.26 -5.66
C TYR A 11 -8.35 -23.90 -6.07
N ASN A 12 -8.65 -25.06 -5.49
CA ASN A 12 -9.90 -25.79 -5.76
C ASN A 12 -11.04 -25.37 -4.82
N SER A 13 -10.76 -24.49 -3.85
CA SER A 13 -11.75 -23.92 -2.93
C SER A 13 -11.36 -22.48 -2.56
N VAL A 14 -12.34 -21.73 -2.02
CA VAL A 14 -12.12 -20.40 -1.45
C VAL A 14 -11.08 -20.45 -0.33
N ASP A 15 -11.16 -21.46 0.55
CA ASP A 15 -10.24 -21.59 1.68
C ASP A 15 -8.78 -21.76 1.22
N LEU A 16 -8.52 -22.65 0.26
CA LEU A 16 -7.17 -22.83 -0.29
C LEU A 16 -6.64 -21.56 -0.97
N CYS A 17 -7.51 -20.77 -1.60
CA CYS A 17 -7.13 -19.48 -2.17
C CYS A 17 -6.74 -18.49 -1.06
N CYS A 18 -7.53 -18.40 0.00
CA CYS A 18 -7.24 -17.51 1.13
C CYS A 18 -5.99 -17.92 1.89
N ASP A 19 -5.74 -19.22 2.08
CA ASP A 19 -4.55 -19.71 2.76
C ASP A 19 -3.28 -19.38 1.97
N PHE A 20 -3.35 -19.45 0.63
CA PHE A 20 -2.25 -18.99 -0.22
C PHE A 20 -2.07 -17.47 -0.18
N LEU A 21 -3.16 -16.70 -0.23
CA LEU A 21 -3.06 -15.25 -0.14
C LEU A 21 -2.47 -14.84 1.21
N GLU A 22 -2.84 -15.52 2.29
CA GLU A 22 -2.29 -15.34 3.62
C GLU A 22 -0.79 -15.68 3.66
N ASP A 23 -0.38 -16.82 3.07
CA ASP A 23 1.04 -17.13 2.92
C ASP A 23 1.79 -16.04 2.12
N LEU A 24 1.22 -15.59 1.01
CA LEU A 24 1.81 -14.54 0.17
C LEU A 24 1.93 -13.21 0.90
N THR A 25 0.94 -12.82 1.71
CA THR A 25 1.01 -11.59 2.54
C THR A 25 2.14 -11.65 3.56
N ASN A 26 2.43 -12.84 4.09
CA ASN A 26 3.48 -13.07 5.09
C ASN A 26 4.86 -13.37 4.46
N HIS A 27 4.90 -13.82 3.20
CA HIS A 27 6.10 -14.30 2.53
C HIS A 27 6.15 -13.83 1.07
N ASN A 28 6.75 -12.66 0.84
CA ASN A 28 7.01 -12.16 -0.51
C ASN A 28 8.22 -11.20 -0.54
N LYS A 29 8.76 -10.93 -1.74
CA LYS A 29 9.95 -10.06 -1.92
C LYS A 29 9.68 -8.60 -1.51
N GLY A 30 8.46 -8.09 -1.72
CA GLY A 30 8.12 -6.69 -1.37
C GLY A 30 8.06 -6.44 0.13
N LEU A 31 7.57 -7.41 0.90
CA LEU A 31 7.48 -7.34 2.36
C LEU A 31 8.86 -7.14 3.01
N ASN A 32 9.85 -7.96 2.62
CA ASN A 32 11.19 -7.96 3.21
C ASN A 32 12.24 -7.32 2.28
N HIS A 33 11.87 -6.26 1.56
CA HIS A 33 12.77 -5.62 0.61
C HIS A 33 13.92 -4.89 1.34
N SER A 34 15.15 -5.01 0.82
CA SER A 34 16.37 -4.40 1.38
C SER A 34 16.31 -2.88 1.47
N PHE A 35 15.56 -2.24 0.57
CA PHE A 35 15.23 -0.82 0.67
C PHE A 35 14.75 -0.41 2.08
N PHE A 36 13.91 -1.21 2.74
CA PHE A 36 13.45 -0.85 4.08
C PHE A 36 14.52 -1.01 5.16
N ASP A 37 15.51 -1.90 4.98
CA ASP A 37 16.71 -1.92 5.83
C ASP A 37 17.54 -0.63 5.66
N TYR A 38 17.58 -0.09 4.44
CA TYR A 38 18.21 1.20 4.15
C TYR A 38 17.47 2.36 4.83
N THR A 39 16.12 2.37 4.78
CA THR A 39 15.32 3.38 5.51
C THR A 39 15.60 3.35 7.01
N GLU A 40 15.70 2.15 7.61
CA GLU A 40 15.91 1.96 9.05
C GLU A 40 17.26 2.49 9.53
N SER A 41 18.33 2.26 8.75
CA SER A 41 19.70 2.34 9.28
C SER A 41 20.66 3.27 8.53
N LYS A 42 20.34 3.71 7.30
CA LYS A 42 21.31 4.36 6.41
C LYS A 42 20.86 5.70 5.84
N MET A 43 19.55 5.91 5.63
CA MET A 43 19.05 7.18 5.11
C MET A 43 19.46 8.36 5.99
N THR A 44 20.07 9.36 5.38
CA THR A 44 20.32 10.67 5.98
C THR A 44 19.03 11.45 6.18
N LYS A 45 19.08 12.51 6.98
CA LYS A 45 17.92 13.38 7.22
C LYS A 45 17.36 13.99 5.93
N ASN A 46 18.22 14.36 4.98
CA ASN A 46 17.77 14.98 3.72
C ASN A 46 17.07 13.95 2.82
N GLU A 47 17.62 12.74 2.70
CA GLU A 47 16.98 11.64 1.97
C GLU A 47 15.64 11.27 2.62
N TRP A 48 15.56 11.27 3.95
CA TRP A 48 14.31 11.07 4.66
C TRP A 48 13.27 12.13 4.34
N VAL A 49 13.64 13.41 4.33
CA VAL A 49 12.70 14.48 3.96
C VAL A 49 12.19 14.28 2.54
N GLU A 50 13.06 13.92 1.59
CA GLU A 50 12.66 13.63 0.23
C GLU A 50 11.74 12.41 0.14
N PHE A 51 12.11 11.31 0.79
CA PHE A 51 11.32 10.08 0.80
C PHE A 51 9.93 10.31 1.42
N LEU A 52 9.82 11.14 2.46
CA LEU A 52 8.54 11.51 3.05
C LEU A 52 7.66 12.34 2.09
N LEU A 53 8.24 13.10 1.15
CA LEU A 53 7.46 13.74 0.08
C LEU A 53 6.92 12.70 -0.90
N LEU A 54 7.74 11.71 -1.28
CA LEU A 54 7.30 10.60 -2.13
C LEU A 54 6.17 9.80 -1.48
N GLU A 55 6.32 9.44 -0.21
CA GLU A 55 5.30 8.75 0.57
C GLU A 55 4.02 9.59 0.69
N THR A 56 4.15 10.90 0.92
CA THR A 56 2.96 11.77 0.96
C THR A 56 2.21 11.76 -0.38
N ILE A 57 2.93 11.80 -1.51
CA ILE A 57 2.32 11.81 -2.84
C ILE A 57 1.64 10.48 -3.17
N ARG A 58 2.21 9.35 -2.73
CA ARG A 58 1.58 8.04 -2.91
C ARG A 58 0.31 7.88 -2.06
N ASN A 59 0.35 8.38 -0.82
CA ASN A 59 -0.65 8.03 0.18
C ASN A 59 -1.84 9.01 0.23
N GLU A 60 -1.71 10.23 -0.29
CA GLU A 60 -2.80 11.21 -0.27
C GLU A 60 -3.97 10.92 -1.22
N VAL A 61 -3.89 9.83 -1.98
CA VAL A 61 -4.93 9.36 -2.92
C VAL A 61 -5.48 7.97 -2.54
N VAL A 62 -5.07 7.41 -1.39
CA VAL A 62 -5.49 6.07 -0.98
C VAL A 62 -7.00 6.00 -0.77
N ASP A 63 -7.61 7.04 -0.20
CA ASP A 63 -9.06 7.11 -0.04
C ASP A 63 -9.80 7.07 -1.38
N ASP A 64 -9.28 7.73 -2.42
CA ASP A 64 -9.81 7.63 -3.78
C ASP A 64 -9.63 6.21 -4.37
N GLU A 65 -8.47 5.59 -4.17
CA GLU A 65 -8.18 4.21 -4.61
C GLU A 65 -9.15 3.20 -3.99
N VAL A 66 -9.42 3.35 -2.68
CA VAL A 66 -10.38 2.53 -1.92
C VAL A 66 -11.81 2.80 -2.40
N ALA A 67 -12.19 4.06 -2.59
CA ALA A 67 -13.51 4.44 -3.07
C ALA A 67 -13.80 3.87 -4.46
N MET A 68 -12.83 3.89 -5.38
CA MET A 68 -12.96 3.31 -6.73
C MET A 68 -13.08 1.78 -6.73
N MET A 69 -12.68 1.11 -5.64
CA MET A 69 -12.77 -0.34 -5.53
C MET A 69 -14.16 -0.84 -5.15
N ILE A 70 -14.95 -0.01 -4.46
CA ILE A 70 -16.27 -0.39 -3.92
C ILE A 70 -17.30 -0.70 -5.03
N PRO A 71 -17.39 0.08 -6.14
CA PRO A 71 -18.27 -0.24 -7.25
C PRO A 71 -18.02 -1.65 -7.82
N GLY A 72 -19.08 -2.45 -7.91
CA GLY A 72 -19.03 -3.83 -8.41
C GLY A 72 -18.83 -4.90 -7.34
N LEU A 73 -18.14 -4.62 -6.22
CA LEU A 73 -18.03 -5.58 -5.10
C LEU A 73 -19.41 -5.88 -4.50
N GLN A 74 -19.58 -7.07 -3.94
CA GLN A 74 -20.82 -7.49 -3.27
C GLN A 74 -20.55 -8.02 -1.86
N HIS A 75 -21.61 -8.10 -1.06
CA HIS A 75 -21.63 -8.74 0.26
C HIS A 75 -20.43 -8.33 1.15
N SER A 76 -19.71 -9.31 1.69
CA SER A 76 -18.66 -9.12 2.70
C SER A 76 -17.45 -8.40 2.14
N MET A 77 -17.09 -8.60 0.87
CA MET A 77 -15.99 -7.86 0.24
C MET A 77 -16.33 -6.36 0.15
N LYS A 78 -17.57 -6.03 -0.22
CA LYS A 78 -18.06 -4.64 -0.22
C LYS A 78 -18.08 -4.04 1.19
N GLN A 79 -18.55 -4.82 2.17
CA GLN A 79 -18.56 -4.37 3.58
C GLN A 79 -17.16 -4.00 4.06
N VAL A 80 -16.17 -4.87 3.81
CA VAL A 80 -14.78 -4.63 4.21
C VAL A 80 -14.23 -3.36 3.56
N MET A 81 -14.38 -3.19 2.24
CA MET A 81 -13.87 -1.99 1.57
C MET A 81 -14.60 -0.71 1.99
N SER A 82 -15.88 -0.81 2.36
CA SER A 82 -16.62 0.35 2.89
C SER A 82 -16.14 0.73 4.29
N SER A 83 -15.77 -0.26 5.12
CA SER A 83 -15.17 -0.02 6.43
C SER A 83 -13.78 0.60 6.32
N ASN A 84 -12.96 0.10 5.40
CA ASN A 84 -11.63 0.65 5.12
C ASN A 84 -11.73 2.11 4.63
N LEU A 85 -12.65 2.42 3.69
CA LEU A 85 -12.87 3.81 3.25
C LEU A 85 -13.28 4.72 4.41
N TRP A 86 -14.14 4.22 5.30
CA TRP A 86 -14.59 4.98 6.46
C TRP A 86 -13.42 5.30 7.41
N ASP A 87 -12.49 4.36 7.58
CA ASP A 87 -11.26 4.58 8.35
C ASP A 87 -10.34 5.61 7.68
N GLU A 88 -10.05 5.46 6.38
CA GLU A 88 -9.23 6.41 5.60
C GLU A 88 -9.77 7.85 5.68
N CYS A 89 -11.10 7.99 5.68
CA CYS A 89 -11.81 9.26 5.87
C CYS A 89 -11.89 9.73 7.35
N GLY A 90 -11.05 9.17 8.23
CA GLY A 90 -10.92 9.57 9.63
C GLY A 90 -12.13 9.23 10.49
N ASN A 91 -12.90 8.19 10.12
CA ASN A 91 -14.17 7.88 10.74
C ASN A 91 -15.13 9.10 10.75
N GLY A 92 -15.12 9.88 9.67
CA GLY A 92 -15.94 11.08 9.49
C GLY A 92 -15.47 12.32 10.28
N ASN A 93 -14.34 12.25 10.96
CA ASN A 93 -13.71 13.39 11.62
C ASN A 93 -12.53 13.91 10.79
N ILE A 94 -12.60 15.16 10.36
CA ILE A 94 -11.56 15.80 9.53
C ILE A 94 -10.17 15.82 10.20
N ASP A 95 -10.12 15.91 11.53
CA ASP A 95 -8.85 15.89 12.28
C ASP A 95 -8.19 14.52 12.29
N ASN A 96 -8.97 13.47 12.03
CA ASN A 96 -8.53 12.09 11.89
C ASN A 96 -8.39 11.65 10.43
N PHE A 97 -8.79 12.49 9.46
CA PHE A 97 -8.64 12.14 8.04
C PHE A 97 -7.14 11.95 7.77
N HIS A 98 -6.79 10.81 7.20
CA HIS A 98 -5.41 10.46 6.88
C HIS A 98 -4.72 11.51 6.01
N THR A 99 -5.44 12.12 5.05
CA THR A 99 -4.92 13.25 4.25
C THR A 99 -4.63 14.49 5.10
N THR A 100 -5.40 14.76 6.16
CA THR A 100 -5.09 15.81 7.16
C THR A 100 -3.80 15.50 7.90
N TRP A 101 -3.55 14.24 8.28
CA TRP A 101 -2.28 13.84 8.92
C TRP A 101 -1.10 14.03 7.98
N LEU A 102 -1.25 13.71 6.69
CA LEU A 102 -0.24 13.98 5.67
C LEU A 102 0.02 15.49 5.49
N ARG A 103 -1.00 16.36 5.57
CA ARG A 103 -0.79 17.82 5.57
C ARG A 103 -0.02 18.30 6.80
N ARG A 104 -0.29 17.72 7.98
CA ARG A 104 0.45 18.02 9.21
C ARG A 104 1.92 17.59 9.12
N LEU A 105 2.19 16.43 8.52
CA LEU A 105 3.53 15.97 8.20
C LEU A 105 4.26 17.01 7.35
N LEU A 106 3.69 17.45 6.21
CA LEU A 106 4.34 18.44 5.35
C LEU A 106 4.64 19.75 6.08
N LYS A 107 3.69 20.22 6.89
CA LYS A 107 3.86 21.42 7.71
C LYS A 107 5.00 21.28 8.71
N SER A 108 5.14 20.12 9.33
CA SER A 108 6.23 19.84 10.26
C SER A 108 7.62 19.84 9.57
N LEU A 109 7.66 19.57 8.27
CA LEU A 109 8.88 19.60 7.44
C LEU A 109 9.10 20.95 6.75
N ASN A 110 8.16 21.90 6.87
CA ASN A 110 8.10 23.14 6.07
C ASN A 110 8.09 22.86 4.55
N LYS A 111 7.28 21.90 4.10
CA LYS A 111 7.22 21.41 2.71
C LYS A 111 5.84 21.52 2.05
N ASP A 112 4.91 22.21 2.69
CA ASP A 112 3.52 22.39 2.26
C ASP A 112 3.41 23.01 0.87
N ASN A 113 4.30 23.94 0.50
CA ASN A 113 4.33 24.51 -0.86
C ASN A 113 5.18 23.70 -1.83
N ASP A 114 6.26 23.07 -1.35
CA ASP A 114 7.22 22.33 -2.17
C ASP A 114 6.59 21.10 -2.83
N ILE A 115 5.63 20.45 -2.16
CA ILE A 115 5.02 19.22 -2.67
C ILE A 115 4.30 19.41 -4.02
N ILE A 116 3.75 20.60 -4.28
CA ILE A 116 3.00 20.88 -5.51
C ILE A 116 3.93 20.79 -6.71
N GLU A 117 5.14 21.36 -6.59
CA GLU A 117 6.13 21.31 -7.66
C GLU A 117 6.81 19.95 -7.71
N TYR A 118 7.15 19.38 -6.55
CA TYR A 118 7.79 18.07 -6.46
C TYR A 118 6.95 16.96 -7.11
N ARG A 119 5.62 17.05 -7.06
CA ARG A 119 4.73 16.11 -7.77
C ARG A 119 5.00 16.03 -9.28
N LYS A 120 5.43 17.14 -9.90
CA LYS A 120 5.70 17.22 -11.34
C LYS A 120 7.07 16.69 -11.71
N THR A 121 8.02 16.76 -10.78
CA THR A 121 9.44 16.47 -11.02
C THR A 121 9.92 15.18 -10.36
N LYS A 122 9.12 14.57 -9.47
CA LYS A 122 9.47 13.33 -8.78
C LYS A 122 9.87 12.21 -9.76
N PRO A 123 10.79 11.31 -9.38
CA PRO A 123 11.18 10.21 -10.25
C PRO A 123 9.98 9.34 -10.66
N TRP A 124 9.92 8.95 -11.94
CA TRP A 124 8.76 8.23 -12.50
C TRP A 124 8.48 6.89 -11.81
N PHE A 125 9.53 6.19 -11.37
CA PHE A 125 9.43 4.85 -10.77
C PHE A 125 8.62 4.85 -9.47
N THR A 126 8.55 6.00 -8.79
CA THR A 126 7.79 6.18 -7.54
C THR A 126 6.28 6.07 -7.73
N SER A 127 5.80 6.06 -8.98
CA SER A 127 4.39 5.82 -9.32
C SER A 127 4.08 4.40 -9.76
N ILE A 128 5.03 3.46 -9.77
CA ILE A 128 4.81 2.11 -10.32
C ILE A 128 3.67 1.38 -9.60
N THR A 129 3.64 1.41 -8.27
CA THR A 129 2.61 0.72 -7.47
C THR A 129 1.23 1.36 -7.65
N SER A 130 1.13 2.68 -7.53
CA SER A 130 -0.12 3.41 -7.74
C SER A 130 -0.63 3.27 -9.17
N ASN A 131 0.22 3.38 -10.19
CA ASN A 131 -0.19 3.19 -11.58
C ASN A 131 -0.62 1.76 -11.86
N SER A 132 0.04 0.78 -11.25
CA SER A 132 -0.37 -0.63 -11.32
C SER A 132 -1.79 -0.81 -10.78
N LEU A 133 -2.09 -0.30 -9.59
CA LEU A 133 -3.43 -0.38 -8.99
C LEU A 133 -4.46 0.41 -9.79
N ASN A 134 -4.16 1.66 -10.15
CA ASN A 134 -5.07 2.54 -10.89
C ASN A 134 -5.44 1.99 -12.28
N SER A 135 -4.52 1.26 -12.92
CA SER A 135 -4.84 0.56 -14.17
C SER A 135 -5.93 -0.52 -13.99
N LEU A 136 -5.99 -1.14 -12.81
CA LEU A 136 -7.01 -2.14 -12.48
C LEU A 136 -8.34 -1.48 -12.09
N LEU A 137 -8.28 -0.40 -11.29
CA LEU A 137 -9.46 0.34 -10.83
C LEU A 137 -10.22 1.00 -11.99
N THR A 138 -9.51 1.40 -13.05
CA THR A 138 -10.12 2.01 -14.24
C THR A 138 -10.49 1.01 -15.34
N THR A 139 -10.21 -0.28 -15.14
CA THR A 139 -10.57 -1.34 -16.09
C THR A 139 -11.92 -1.95 -15.73
N VAL A 140 -12.84 -2.02 -16.71
CA VAL A 140 -14.14 -2.68 -16.53
C VAL A 140 -13.95 -4.14 -16.10
N GLY A 141 -14.52 -4.51 -14.95
CA GLY A 141 -14.39 -5.85 -14.40
C GLY A 141 -13.06 -6.13 -13.69
N GLY A 142 -12.18 -5.13 -13.55
CA GLY A 142 -10.89 -5.25 -12.86
C GLY A 142 -10.98 -5.34 -11.33
N VAL A 143 -12.19 -5.25 -10.75
CA VAL A 143 -12.42 -5.09 -9.32
C VAL A 143 -11.82 -6.21 -8.45
N TYR A 144 -11.94 -7.48 -8.86
CA TYR A 144 -11.37 -8.60 -8.11
C TYR A 144 -9.84 -8.60 -8.15
N ARG A 145 -9.26 -8.23 -9.29
CA ARG A 145 -7.81 -8.08 -9.42
C ARG A 145 -7.32 -6.89 -8.58
N ALA A 146 -8.03 -5.77 -8.60
CA ALA A 146 -7.73 -4.62 -7.74
C ALA A 146 -7.79 -5.00 -6.25
N TYR A 147 -8.80 -5.79 -5.84
CA TYR A 147 -8.94 -6.27 -4.46
C TYR A 147 -7.72 -7.08 -4.00
N GLY A 148 -7.27 -8.04 -4.82
CA GLY A 148 -6.07 -8.81 -4.50
C GLY A 148 -4.80 -7.98 -4.51
N HIS A 149 -4.70 -6.99 -5.40
CA HIS A 149 -3.57 -6.07 -5.44
C HIS A 149 -3.51 -5.23 -4.15
N PHE A 150 -4.65 -4.71 -3.69
CA PHE A 150 -4.74 -3.87 -2.51
C PHE A 150 -4.51 -4.65 -1.21
N LEU A 151 -4.98 -5.91 -1.14
CA LEU A 151 -4.67 -6.81 -0.02
C LEU A 151 -3.17 -6.90 0.27
N ILE A 152 -2.35 -7.00 -0.78
CA ILE A 152 -0.90 -7.05 -0.61
C ILE A 152 -0.34 -5.72 -0.12
N THR A 153 -0.81 -4.59 -0.65
CA THR A 153 -0.32 -3.28 -0.21
C THR A 153 -0.65 -3.03 1.26
N GLU A 154 -1.87 -3.35 1.70
CA GLU A 154 -2.28 -3.25 3.11
C GLU A 154 -1.38 -4.11 4.02
N SER A 155 -1.07 -5.34 3.61
CA SER A 155 -0.27 -6.26 4.41
C SER A 155 1.17 -5.80 4.66
N TRP A 156 1.69 -4.89 3.84
CA TRP A 156 3.06 -4.41 3.92
C TRP A 156 3.23 -3.20 4.82
N VAL A 157 2.15 -2.45 5.09
CA VAL A 157 2.25 -1.14 5.71
C VAL A 157 2.90 -1.21 7.09
N ALA A 158 2.41 -2.09 7.98
CA ALA A 158 2.94 -2.17 9.34
C ALA A 158 4.43 -2.60 9.43
N PRO A 159 4.89 -3.63 8.70
CA PRO A 159 6.32 -3.98 8.62
C PRO A 159 7.20 -2.85 8.09
N HIS A 160 6.78 -2.20 6.99
CA HIS A 160 7.52 -1.09 6.38
C HIS A 160 7.57 0.12 7.31
N PHE A 161 6.43 0.54 7.84
CA PHE A 161 6.33 1.72 8.70
C PHE A 161 7.05 1.53 10.04
N THR A 162 7.17 0.29 10.53
CA THR A 162 8.00 -0.01 11.70
C THR A 162 9.46 0.36 11.45
N LYS A 163 10.03 -0.04 10.31
CA LYS A 163 11.41 0.31 9.94
C LYS A 163 11.57 1.79 9.66
N MET A 164 10.59 2.39 9.01
CA MET A 164 10.59 3.82 8.72
C MET A 164 10.60 4.66 9.99
N LEU A 165 9.76 4.33 10.98
CA LEU A 165 9.71 5.03 12.27
C LEU A 165 11.06 4.98 12.99
N ILE A 166 11.74 3.83 13.01
CA ILE A 166 13.09 3.69 13.58
C ILE A 166 14.08 4.60 12.85
N GLY A 167 14.08 4.58 11.52
CA GLY A 167 14.95 5.44 10.72
C GLY A 167 14.71 6.92 10.93
N MET A 168 13.45 7.34 11.01
CA MET A 168 13.05 8.73 11.31
C MET A 168 13.56 9.17 12.69
N GLU A 169 13.47 8.31 13.71
CA GLU A 169 14.02 8.57 15.04
C GLU A 169 15.54 8.76 15.01
N ASN A 170 16.26 7.91 14.26
CA ASN A 170 17.71 7.97 14.13
C ASN A 170 18.22 9.29 13.56
N VAL A 171 17.43 9.98 12.72
CA VAL A 171 17.78 11.28 12.13
C VAL A 171 17.09 12.48 12.79
N GLY A 172 16.39 12.26 13.91
CA GLY A 172 15.73 13.32 14.69
C GLY A 172 14.45 13.87 14.06
N LEU A 173 13.73 13.07 13.26
CA LEU A 173 12.39 13.37 12.74
C LEU A 173 11.30 12.82 13.68
N THR A 174 11.31 13.29 14.92
CA THR A 174 10.51 12.73 16.04
C THR A 174 9.28 13.57 16.40
N SER A 175 8.94 14.57 15.60
CA SER A 175 7.73 15.37 15.85
C SER A 175 6.49 14.49 15.73
N LYS A 176 5.55 14.67 16.66
CA LYS A 176 4.26 13.95 16.65
C LYS A 176 3.56 14.08 15.30
N ASP A 177 3.57 15.27 14.71
CA ASP A 177 2.93 15.51 13.41
C ASP A 177 3.65 14.79 12.26
N THR A 178 4.97 14.64 12.34
CA THR A 178 5.77 13.92 11.34
C THR A 178 5.50 12.42 11.37
N GLN A 179 5.28 11.84 12.55
CA GLN A 179 5.14 10.40 12.74
C GLN A 179 3.69 9.90 12.81
N LEU A 180 2.71 10.77 13.04
CA LEU A 180 1.32 10.40 13.33
C LEU A 180 0.72 9.42 12.31
N TYR A 181 0.85 9.74 11.02
CA TYR A 181 0.33 8.92 9.93
C TYR A 181 0.89 7.49 10.00
N PHE A 182 2.21 7.35 10.15
CA PHE A 182 2.88 6.05 10.18
C PHE A 182 2.55 5.24 11.44
N ILE A 183 2.43 5.90 12.61
CA ILE A 183 2.06 5.24 13.87
C ILE A 183 0.64 4.67 13.79
N ALA A 184 -0.29 5.42 13.21
CA ALA A 184 -1.68 4.98 13.05
C ALA A 184 -1.77 3.73 12.16
N HIS A 185 -1.20 3.78 10.96
CA HIS A 185 -1.26 2.68 9.99
C HIS A 185 -0.47 1.44 10.44
N LYS A 186 0.64 1.61 11.17
CA LYS A 186 1.33 0.49 11.81
C LYS A 186 0.41 -0.30 12.75
N THR A 187 -0.57 0.35 13.35
CA THR A 187 -1.48 -0.25 14.33
C THR A 187 -2.73 -0.82 13.68
N ILE A 188 -3.32 -0.11 12.71
CA ILE A 188 -4.65 -0.43 12.17
C ILE A 188 -4.58 -1.42 10.99
N ASP A 189 -3.63 -1.25 10.07
CA ASP A 189 -3.61 -1.98 8.79
C ASP A 189 -3.44 -3.50 8.89
N PRO A 190 -2.76 -4.08 9.91
CA PRO A 190 -2.79 -5.53 10.11
C PRO A 190 -4.20 -6.09 10.26
N PHE A 191 -5.12 -5.31 10.82
CA PHE A 191 -6.53 -5.69 10.92
C PHE A 191 -7.22 -5.61 9.55
N HIS A 192 -6.96 -4.57 8.75
CA HIS A 192 -7.52 -4.44 7.40
C HIS A 192 -7.14 -5.61 6.48
N ALA A 193 -5.86 -5.99 6.44
CA ALA A 193 -5.43 -7.13 5.63
C ALA A 193 -6.14 -8.44 6.04
N ALA A 194 -6.29 -8.68 7.35
CA ALA A 194 -7.03 -9.83 7.87
C ALA A 194 -8.53 -9.77 7.55
N GLU A 195 -9.14 -8.58 7.64
CA GLU A 195 -10.53 -8.35 7.27
C GLU A 195 -10.77 -8.59 5.78
N MET A 196 -9.83 -8.21 4.91
CA MET A 196 -9.92 -8.47 3.48
C MET A 196 -9.90 -9.98 3.16
N LEU A 197 -8.98 -10.74 3.77
CA LEU A 197 -8.99 -12.21 3.68
C LEU A 197 -10.31 -12.81 4.19
N SER A 198 -10.80 -12.32 5.32
CA SER A 198 -12.12 -12.70 5.86
C SER A 198 -13.27 -12.33 4.91
N GLY A 199 -13.16 -11.20 4.20
CA GLY A 199 -14.12 -10.72 3.20
C GLY A 199 -14.28 -11.72 2.06
N ILE A 200 -13.17 -12.28 1.57
CA ILE A 200 -13.15 -13.34 0.57
C ILE A 200 -13.79 -14.63 1.13
N ARG A 201 -13.36 -15.09 2.32
CA ARG A 201 -13.88 -16.32 2.96
C ARG A 201 -15.40 -16.26 3.18
N LYS A 202 -15.92 -15.09 3.57
CA LYS A 202 -17.34 -14.88 3.92
C LYS A 202 -18.23 -14.48 2.73
N MET A 203 -17.69 -14.40 1.52
CA MET A 203 -18.41 -13.91 0.35
C MET A 203 -19.63 -14.78 0.01
N LYS A 204 -20.76 -14.12 -0.30
CA LYS A 204 -22.02 -14.74 -0.74
C LYS A 204 -22.62 -13.96 -1.92
N PRO A 205 -22.94 -14.64 -3.06
CA PRO A 205 -22.64 -16.03 -3.38
C PRO A 205 -21.12 -16.29 -3.36
N GLN A 206 -20.71 -17.57 -3.25
CA GLN A 206 -19.29 -17.89 -3.28
C GLN A 206 -18.66 -17.47 -4.61
N LEU A 207 -17.42 -16.99 -4.54
CA LEU A 207 -16.64 -16.60 -5.71
C LEU A 207 -16.40 -17.79 -6.64
N GLU A 208 -16.54 -17.55 -7.93
CA GLU A 208 -16.19 -18.49 -8.97
C GLU A 208 -14.66 -18.63 -9.10
N LYS A 209 -14.21 -19.75 -9.65
CA LYS A 209 -12.78 -20.01 -9.90
C LYS A 209 -12.09 -18.91 -10.72
N LYS A 210 -12.82 -18.26 -11.64
CA LYS A 210 -12.28 -17.14 -12.43
C LYS A 210 -12.01 -15.90 -11.57
N GLU A 211 -12.89 -15.61 -10.60
CA GLU A 211 -12.78 -14.44 -9.72
C GLU A 211 -11.64 -14.64 -8.71
N LEU A 212 -11.52 -15.85 -8.14
CA LEU A 212 -10.38 -16.21 -7.27
C LEU A 212 -9.03 -16.06 -8.00
N LYS A 213 -8.96 -16.48 -9.27
CA LYS A 213 -7.76 -16.29 -10.11
C LYS A 213 -7.42 -14.82 -10.32
N GLU A 214 -8.43 -13.96 -10.49
CA GLU A 214 -8.21 -12.52 -10.64
C GLU A 214 -7.65 -11.92 -9.35
N ILE A 215 -8.18 -12.27 -8.18
CA ILE A 215 -7.65 -11.85 -6.88
C ILE A 215 -6.18 -12.26 -6.73
N VAL A 216 -5.87 -13.54 -6.96
CA VAL A 216 -4.48 -14.03 -6.87
C VAL A 216 -3.56 -13.32 -7.87
N SER A 217 -4.04 -13.09 -9.10
CA SER A 217 -3.26 -12.37 -10.13
C SER A 217 -2.95 -10.94 -9.69
N GLY A 218 -3.92 -10.27 -9.07
CA GLY A 218 -3.76 -8.92 -8.51
C GLY A 218 -2.73 -8.88 -7.39
N ALA A 219 -2.80 -9.83 -6.47
CA ALA A 219 -1.83 -9.96 -5.39
C ALA A 219 -0.41 -10.16 -5.94
N CYS A 220 -0.24 -11.06 -6.92
CA CYS A 220 1.05 -11.27 -7.57
C CYS A 220 1.54 -10.01 -8.32
N GLN A 221 0.62 -9.28 -8.95
CA GLN A 221 0.94 -8.02 -9.64
C GLN A 221 1.43 -6.96 -8.65
N ALA A 222 0.81 -6.84 -7.47
CA ALA A 222 1.27 -5.93 -6.41
C ALA A 222 2.69 -6.27 -5.94
N VAL A 223 2.97 -7.57 -5.69
CA VAL A 223 4.31 -8.04 -5.33
C VAL A 223 5.34 -7.65 -6.38
N ALA A 224 5.03 -7.85 -7.66
CA ALA A 224 5.93 -7.52 -8.76
C ALA A 224 6.14 -6.00 -8.89
N ALA A 225 5.07 -5.21 -8.84
CA ALA A 225 5.12 -3.76 -8.94
C ALA A 225 5.91 -3.14 -7.77
N GLY A 226 5.64 -3.58 -6.54
CA GLY A 226 6.35 -3.14 -5.34
C GLY A 226 7.84 -3.50 -5.41
N SER A 227 8.16 -4.75 -5.77
CA SER A 227 9.56 -5.18 -5.89
C SER A 227 10.35 -4.31 -6.87
N VAL A 228 9.80 -4.02 -8.05
CA VAL A 228 10.46 -3.16 -9.05
C VAL A 228 10.61 -1.74 -8.52
N MET A 229 9.57 -1.18 -7.91
CA MET A 229 9.63 0.16 -7.35
C MET A 229 10.69 0.28 -6.25
N TYR A 230 10.75 -0.69 -5.34
CA TYR A 230 11.72 -0.68 -4.24
C TYR A 230 13.15 -0.94 -4.73
N ASP A 231 13.37 -1.76 -5.75
CA ASP A 231 14.68 -1.92 -6.40
C ASP A 231 15.16 -0.55 -6.97
N GLU A 232 14.27 0.25 -7.57
CA GLU A 232 14.62 1.58 -8.11
C GLU A 232 14.80 2.64 -7.01
N LEU A 233 13.97 2.63 -5.96
CA LEU A 233 14.15 3.49 -4.79
C LEU A 233 15.49 3.23 -4.11
N GLU A 234 15.87 1.96 -3.95
CA GLU A 234 17.14 1.58 -3.35
C GLU A 234 18.33 2.09 -4.17
N LYS A 235 18.30 1.98 -5.51
CA LYS A 235 19.33 2.58 -6.36
C LYS A 235 19.36 4.09 -6.24
N TYR A 236 18.19 4.73 -6.32
CA TYR A 236 18.07 6.19 -6.29
C TYR A 236 18.67 6.81 -5.03
N PHE A 237 18.41 6.22 -3.87
CA PHE A 237 18.95 6.73 -2.61
C PHE A 237 20.39 6.26 -2.36
N ASN A 238 20.77 5.02 -2.71
CA ASN A 238 22.15 4.55 -2.50
C ASN A 238 23.18 5.24 -3.42
N GLU A 239 22.83 5.52 -4.68
CA GLU A 239 23.78 6.02 -5.69
C GLU A 239 23.86 7.56 -5.71
N GLY A 240 23.05 8.23 -4.89
CA GLY A 240 22.86 9.68 -4.89
C GLY A 240 21.86 10.08 -5.97
N ALA A 241 20.87 10.92 -5.62
CA ALA A 241 19.91 11.47 -6.56
C ALA A 241 20.66 12.13 -7.74
N LEU A 242 20.48 11.58 -8.95
CA LEU A 242 21.03 12.10 -10.20
C LEU A 242 20.69 13.58 -10.42
#